data_AF-A0A972SCM7-F1
#
_entry.id   AF-A0A972SCM7-F1
#
_cell.length_a   1.000
_cell.length_b   1.000
_cell.length_c   1.000
_cell.angle_alpha   90.00
_cell.angle_beta   90.00
_cell.angle_gamma   90.00
#
_symmetry.space_group_name_H-M   'P 1'
#
loop_
_entity.id
_entity.type
_entity.pdbx_description
1 polymer ?
#
loop_
_entity_poly.entity_id
_entity_poly.type
_entity_poly.pdbx_seq_one_letter_code
_entity_poly.pdbx_strand_id
1 'polypeptide(L)'
;LDEDFLQKAANFRQIVPVFTNVIFDTSQPHANVVFPHMFAWLDEVLEIARAHPETLFVIRAHPDEQRPGKAARESVRDWARARGVENLPNVVFVDSQEFLNSYELIRRAKFVMVYNSTIGLEAVLLGKAVLCAGKARFTQYPIVFFPRTREAFRQQAEEFLTAAGDEIPAPEAFRRNARRFLYYQLYKVSLPFDAFLEDIPSQRGYVRLKAFPPQTLLPEHSTTMRVLRDGILEGKPLVMPEEV
;
A
#
# COMPACT_ATOMS: atom_id res chain seq x y z
N LEU A 1 -0.24 -16.09 11.44
CA LEU A 1 -1.35 -15.60 12.30
C LEU A 1 -1.32 -16.45 13.54
N ASP A 2 -1.46 -15.87 14.72
CA ASP A 2 -1.48 -16.64 15.96
C ASP A 2 -2.78 -17.45 16.10
N GLU A 3 -2.81 -18.33 17.08
CA GLU A 3 -3.94 -19.24 17.31
C GLU A 3 -5.20 -18.47 17.73
N ASP A 4 -5.06 -17.48 18.61
CA ASP A 4 -6.16 -16.65 19.11
C ASP A 4 -6.87 -15.91 17.96
N PHE A 5 -6.10 -15.31 17.03
CA PHE A 5 -6.65 -14.67 15.85
C PHE A 5 -7.40 -15.68 14.97
N LEU A 6 -6.84 -16.88 14.75
CA LEU A 6 -7.48 -17.90 13.93
C LEU A 6 -8.78 -18.42 14.55
N GLN A 7 -8.79 -18.64 15.87
CA GLN A 7 -9.99 -19.02 16.61
C GLN A 7 -11.07 -17.93 16.50
N LYS A 8 -10.71 -16.65 16.67
CA LYS A 8 -11.64 -15.54 16.46
C LYS A 8 -12.17 -15.51 15.03
N ALA A 9 -11.28 -15.58 14.04
CA ALA A 9 -11.63 -15.53 12.62
C ALA A 9 -12.57 -16.66 12.18
N ALA A 10 -12.48 -17.85 12.80
CA ALA A 10 -13.36 -18.98 12.51
C ALA A 10 -14.85 -18.71 12.84
N ASN A 11 -15.15 -17.71 13.67
CA ASN A 11 -16.54 -17.32 14.00
C ASN A 11 -17.18 -16.41 12.94
N PHE A 12 -16.43 -16.00 11.91
CA PHE A 12 -16.89 -15.10 10.86
C PHE A 12 -16.86 -15.81 9.51
N ARG A 13 -17.78 -15.42 8.63
CA ARG A 13 -17.90 -16.00 7.28
C ARG A 13 -16.69 -15.68 6.41
N GLN A 14 -16.12 -14.49 6.60
CA GLN A 14 -15.08 -13.94 5.73
C GLN A 14 -14.25 -12.88 6.45
N ILE A 15 -13.05 -12.61 5.92
CA ILE A 15 -12.11 -11.64 6.48
C ILE A 15 -11.85 -10.53 5.45
N VAL A 16 -11.90 -9.27 5.89
CA VAL A 16 -11.54 -8.09 5.09
C VAL A 16 -10.42 -7.32 5.78
N PRO A 17 -9.17 -7.43 5.29
CA PRO A 17 -8.07 -6.61 5.76
C PRO A 17 -8.21 -5.17 5.28
N VAL A 18 -7.98 -4.23 6.19
CA VAL A 18 -8.02 -2.78 5.94
C VAL A 18 -6.66 -2.22 6.31
N PHE A 19 -5.83 -1.93 5.30
CA PHE A 19 -4.48 -1.41 5.51
C PHE A 19 -4.46 0.11 5.40
N THR A 20 -4.00 0.75 6.47
CA THR A 20 -3.74 2.20 6.50
C THR A 20 -2.35 2.53 5.94
N ASN A 21 -2.10 3.81 5.70
CA ASN A 21 -0.78 4.34 5.32
C ASN A 21 -0.31 5.39 6.34
N VAL A 22 0.96 5.80 6.25
CA VAL A 22 1.51 6.84 7.15
C VAL A 22 0.79 8.17 6.92
N ILE A 23 0.26 8.75 7.99
CA ILE A 23 -0.61 9.95 7.97
C ILE A 23 0.11 11.20 7.41
N PHE A 24 1.41 11.30 7.61
CA PHE A 24 2.23 12.47 7.23
C PHE A 24 3.09 12.23 5.98
N ASP A 25 2.75 11.22 5.18
CA ASP A 25 3.40 11.04 3.88
C ASP A 25 3.13 12.26 2.98
N THR A 26 4.18 12.85 2.39
CA THR A 26 4.08 14.01 1.49
C THR A 26 3.15 13.79 0.29
N SER A 27 2.81 12.54 -0.02
CA SER A 27 1.84 12.17 -1.05
C SER A 27 0.37 12.30 -0.61
N GLN A 28 0.08 12.44 0.69
CA GLN A 28 -1.29 12.45 1.26
C GLN A 28 -2.24 13.50 0.66
N PRO A 29 -1.86 14.79 0.51
CA PRO A 29 -2.80 15.78 -0.03
C PRO A 29 -3.26 15.46 -1.45
N HIS A 30 -2.42 14.80 -2.23
CA HIS A 30 -2.75 14.37 -3.59
C HIS A 30 -3.57 13.06 -3.63
N ALA A 31 -3.64 12.34 -2.51
CA ALA A 31 -4.37 11.08 -2.37
C ALA A 31 -5.86 11.29 -2.04
N ASN A 32 -6.20 12.38 -1.35
CA ASN A 32 -7.54 12.67 -0.81
C ASN A 32 -8.52 13.15 -1.90
N VAL A 33 -8.82 12.29 -2.88
CA VAL A 33 -9.71 12.60 -4.01
C VAL A 33 -11.12 12.02 -3.88
N VAL A 34 -11.29 10.94 -3.10
CA VAL A 34 -12.60 10.30 -2.85
C VAL A 34 -13.12 10.66 -1.46
N PHE A 35 -12.22 10.66 -0.47
CA PHE A 35 -12.50 11.05 0.91
C PHE A 35 -11.64 12.26 1.28
N PRO A 36 -12.11 13.15 2.16
CA PRO A 36 -11.36 14.36 2.55
C PRO A 36 -10.03 14.04 3.25
N HIS A 37 -9.97 12.90 3.96
CA HIS A 37 -8.78 12.35 4.59
C HIS A 37 -8.99 10.87 4.93
N MET A 38 -7.91 10.16 5.29
CA MET A 38 -7.95 8.73 5.62
C MET A 38 -8.91 8.40 6.78
N PHE A 39 -8.99 9.22 7.83
CA PHE A 39 -9.92 8.96 8.94
C PHE A 39 -11.40 9.01 8.54
N ALA A 40 -11.78 9.86 7.57
CA ALA A 40 -13.16 9.87 7.06
C ALA A 40 -13.47 8.59 6.25
N TRP A 41 -12.47 8.02 5.59
CA TRP A 41 -12.59 6.70 4.98
C TRP A 41 -12.69 5.59 6.04
N LEU A 42 -11.89 5.65 7.11
CA LEU A 42 -11.97 4.67 8.19
C LEU A 42 -13.31 4.73 8.92
N ASP A 43 -13.90 5.91 9.10
CA ASP A 43 -15.25 6.08 9.62
C ASP A 43 -16.28 5.38 8.69
N GLU A 44 -16.16 5.52 7.36
CA GLU A 44 -16.98 4.80 6.38
C GLU A 44 -16.82 3.26 6.50
N VAL A 45 -15.59 2.79 6.67
CA VAL A 45 -15.30 1.36 6.87
C VAL A 45 -15.94 0.83 8.15
N LEU A 46 -15.96 1.61 9.24
CA LEU A 46 -16.66 1.22 10.46
C LEU A 46 -18.18 1.14 10.26
N GLU A 47 -18.78 2.05 9.49
CA GLU A 47 -20.21 1.95 9.16
C GLU A 47 -20.51 0.69 8.36
N ILE A 48 -19.65 0.32 7.40
CA ILE A 48 -19.75 -0.95 6.66
C ILE A 48 -19.59 -2.14 7.63
N ALA A 49 -18.60 -2.10 8.52
CA ALA A 49 -18.39 -3.18 9.49
C ALA A 49 -19.61 -3.40 10.41
N ARG A 50 -20.28 -2.33 10.86
CA ARG A 50 -21.51 -2.45 11.66
C ARG A 50 -22.67 -3.07 10.89
N ALA A 51 -22.74 -2.83 9.57
CA ALA A 51 -23.76 -3.42 8.71
C ALA A 51 -23.50 -4.91 8.37
N HIS A 52 -22.26 -5.38 8.55
CA HIS A 52 -21.81 -6.73 8.19
C HIS A 52 -21.23 -7.50 9.39
N PRO A 53 -22.04 -7.84 10.41
CA PRO A 53 -21.59 -8.54 11.61
C PRO A 53 -21.00 -9.94 11.31
N GLU A 54 -21.32 -10.53 10.16
CA GLU A 54 -20.78 -11.81 9.68
C GLU A 54 -19.36 -11.73 9.11
N THR A 55 -18.84 -10.52 8.89
CA THR A 55 -17.52 -10.27 8.30
C THR A 55 -16.54 -9.75 9.35
N LEU A 56 -15.37 -10.37 9.45
CA LEU A 56 -14.28 -9.88 10.29
C LEU A 56 -13.47 -8.82 9.54
N PHE A 57 -13.52 -7.57 10.02
CA PHE A 57 -12.67 -6.49 9.52
C PHE A 57 -11.39 -6.41 10.34
N VAL A 58 -10.23 -6.40 9.68
CA VAL A 58 -8.92 -6.30 10.35
C VAL A 58 -8.26 -4.99 9.96
N ILE A 59 -8.40 -3.98 10.82
CA ILE A 59 -7.84 -2.65 10.61
C ILE A 59 -6.40 -2.66 11.12
N ARG A 60 -5.45 -2.50 10.20
CA ARG A 60 -4.02 -2.50 10.53
C ARG A 60 -3.42 -1.11 10.36
N ALA A 61 -2.91 -0.56 11.46
CA ALA A 61 -2.07 0.63 11.47
C ALA A 61 -0.73 0.39 10.77
N HIS A 62 -0.20 1.39 10.08
CA HIS A 62 1.07 1.25 9.35
C HIS A 62 2.26 1.16 10.34
N PRO A 63 3.22 0.24 10.18
CA PRO A 63 4.30 0.06 11.17
C PRO A 63 5.17 1.31 11.42
N ASP A 64 5.42 2.10 10.37
CA ASP A 64 6.19 3.35 10.47
C ASP A 64 5.45 4.52 11.15
N GLU A 65 4.18 4.37 11.54
CA GLU A 65 3.39 5.46 12.15
C GLU A 65 3.96 5.93 13.51
N GLN A 66 4.51 5.01 14.30
CA GLN A 66 5.10 5.30 15.62
C GLN A 66 6.64 5.38 15.58
N ARG A 67 7.24 5.47 14.39
CA ARG A 67 8.70 5.54 14.27
C ARG A 67 9.21 6.85 14.87
N PRO A 68 10.21 6.82 15.79
CA PRO A 68 10.78 8.04 16.38
C PRO A 68 11.21 9.04 15.31
N GLY A 69 10.77 10.30 15.45
CA GLY A 69 11.00 11.38 14.46
C GLY A 69 9.97 11.47 13.32
N LYS A 70 9.04 10.52 13.21
CA LYS A 70 7.88 10.54 12.29
C LYS A 70 6.53 10.40 13.01
N ALA A 71 6.54 10.55 14.34
CA ALA A 71 5.35 10.39 15.16
C ALA A 71 4.25 11.39 14.76
N ALA A 72 3.09 10.84 14.47
CA ALA A 72 1.90 11.54 14.07
C ALA A 72 1.29 12.38 15.22
N ARG A 73 0.73 13.56 14.92
CA ARG A 73 -0.09 14.33 15.89
C ARG A 73 -1.47 13.69 16.12
N GLU A 74 -1.97 12.98 15.11
CA GLU A 74 -3.19 12.16 15.16
C GLU A 74 -2.84 10.79 14.61
N SER A 75 -3.05 9.72 15.38
CA SER A 75 -2.72 8.36 14.96
C SER A 75 -3.96 7.50 14.70
N VAL A 76 -3.81 6.42 13.92
CA VAL A 76 -4.86 5.40 13.73
C VAL A 76 -5.22 4.75 15.07
N ARG A 77 -4.26 4.62 16.00
CA ARG A 77 -4.52 4.16 17.37
C ARG A 77 -5.48 5.10 18.11
N ASP A 78 -5.23 6.41 18.06
CA ASP A 78 -6.07 7.40 18.73
C ASP A 78 -7.46 7.45 18.10
N TRP A 79 -7.54 7.39 16.76
CA TRP A 79 -8.80 7.24 16.04
C TRP A 79 -9.56 5.97 16.47
N ALA A 80 -8.90 4.82 16.54
CA ALA A 80 -9.53 3.55 16.90
C ALA A 80 -10.12 3.60 18.31
N ARG A 81 -9.38 4.16 19.28
CA ARG A 81 -9.86 4.38 20.66
C ARG A 81 -11.02 5.36 20.70
N ALA A 82 -10.93 6.48 20.00
CA ALA A 82 -11.98 7.50 19.98
C ALA A 82 -13.29 7.00 19.35
N ARG A 83 -13.20 6.05 18.40
CA ARG A 83 -14.36 5.40 17.78
C ARG A 83 -14.82 4.13 18.50
N GLY A 84 -14.13 3.72 19.56
CA GLY A 84 -14.45 2.52 20.33
C GLY A 84 -14.41 1.24 19.50
N VAL A 85 -13.42 1.11 18.61
CA VAL A 85 -13.29 -0.03 17.67
C VAL A 85 -13.25 -1.36 18.42
N GLU A 86 -12.67 -1.39 19.62
CA GLU A 86 -12.62 -2.55 20.50
C GLU A 86 -13.99 -3.06 20.96
N ASN A 87 -15.03 -2.23 20.88
CA ASN A 87 -16.40 -2.61 21.25
C ASN A 87 -17.14 -3.32 20.11
N LEU A 88 -16.58 -3.35 18.90
CA LEU A 88 -17.18 -4.03 17.76
C LEU A 88 -16.68 -5.49 17.71
N PRO A 89 -17.57 -6.48 17.86
CA PRO A 89 -17.16 -7.88 17.96
C PRO A 89 -16.47 -8.40 16.68
N ASN A 90 -16.86 -7.83 15.53
CA ASN A 90 -16.41 -8.19 14.19
C ASN A 90 -15.31 -7.26 13.64
N VAL A 91 -14.67 -6.47 14.49
CA VAL A 91 -13.51 -5.66 14.11
C VAL A 91 -12.32 -6.02 15.00
N VAL A 92 -11.14 -6.15 14.38
CA VAL A 92 -9.85 -6.31 15.06
C VAL A 92 -8.97 -5.14 14.64
N PHE A 93 -8.55 -4.34 15.62
CA PHE A 93 -7.53 -3.32 15.40
C PHE A 93 -6.16 -3.91 15.72
N VAL A 94 -5.24 -3.81 14.77
CA VAL A 94 -3.83 -4.22 14.91
C VAL A 94 -2.97 -2.98 14.86
N ASP A 95 -2.26 -2.72 15.95
CA ASP A 95 -1.46 -1.52 16.09
C ASP A 95 -0.18 -1.55 15.24
N SER A 96 0.44 -0.38 15.04
CA SER A 96 1.69 -0.19 14.31
C SER A 96 2.86 -1.03 14.85
N GLN A 97 2.92 -1.25 16.17
CA GLN A 97 3.97 -2.04 16.82
C GLN A 97 3.60 -3.52 16.98
N GLU A 98 2.37 -3.88 16.66
CA GLU A 98 1.88 -5.24 16.82
C GLU A 98 2.29 -6.10 15.61
N PHE A 99 2.87 -7.27 15.92
CA PHE A 99 3.28 -8.18 14.87
C PHE A 99 2.07 -8.95 14.34
N LEU A 100 1.77 -8.70 13.07
CA LEU A 100 0.86 -9.49 12.27
C LEU A 100 1.52 -9.78 10.92
N ASN A 101 1.33 -10.96 10.35
CA ASN A 101 1.82 -11.24 9.00
C ASN A 101 0.77 -10.79 7.97
N SER A 102 1.02 -9.67 7.28
CA SER A 102 0.07 -9.12 6.30
C SER A 102 -0.20 -10.08 5.14
N TYR A 103 0.79 -10.86 4.69
CA TYR A 103 0.61 -11.77 3.56
C TYR A 103 -0.27 -12.97 3.91
N GLU A 104 -0.11 -13.52 5.12
CA GLU A 104 -1.01 -14.58 5.62
C GLU A 104 -2.44 -14.08 5.77
N LEU A 105 -2.61 -12.82 6.20
CA LEU A 105 -3.90 -12.17 6.27
C LEU A 105 -4.51 -11.95 4.87
N ILE A 106 -3.73 -11.44 3.91
CA ILE A 106 -4.16 -11.24 2.52
C ILE A 106 -4.59 -12.56 1.88
N ARG A 107 -3.84 -13.65 2.07
CA ARG A 107 -4.19 -14.97 1.50
C ARG A 107 -5.57 -15.46 1.93
N ARG A 108 -5.99 -15.15 3.17
CA ARG A 108 -7.29 -15.51 3.74
C ARG A 108 -8.39 -14.47 3.49
N ALA A 109 -8.04 -13.34 2.90
CA ALA A 109 -8.98 -12.25 2.68
C ALA A 109 -10.01 -12.61 1.61
N LYS A 110 -11.24 -12.15 1.80
CA LYS A 110 -12.22 -12.10 0.72
C LYS A 110 -11.81 -11.08 -0.33
N PHE A 111 -11.50 -9.87 0.11
CA PHE A 111 -10.84 -8.82 -0.65
C PHE A 111 -10.10 -7.91 0.33
N VAL A 112 -9.27 -7.01 -0.18
CA VAL A 112 -8.47 -6.10 0.64
C VAL A 112 -8.93 -4.66 0.41
N MET A 113 -9.01 -3.88 1.49
CA MET A 113 -9.23 -2.44 1.43
C MET A 113 -7.93 -1.69 1.75
N VAL A 114 -7.64 -0.64 0.99
CA VAL A 114 -6.50 0.26 1.23
C VAL A 114 -6.91 1.70 1.01
N TYR A 115 -6.25 2.63 1.70
CA TYR A 115 -6.36 4.04 1.31
C TYR A 115 -5.52 4.30 0.06
N ASN A 116 -4.21 4.44 0.20
CA ASN A 116 -3.26 4.57 -0.94
C ASN A 116 -1.99 3.69 -0.75
N SER A 117 -2.05 2.71 0.16
CA SER A 117 -0.91 1.89 0.54
C SER A 117 -0.39 1.02 -0.61
N THR A 118 0.93 0.90 -0.73
CA THR A 118 1.58 0.07 -1.77
C THR A 118 1.32 -1.42 -1.60
N ILE A 119 0.93 -1.86 -0.39
CA ILE A 119 0.54 -3.26 -0.14
C ILE A 119 -0.64 -3.69 -1.03
N GLY A 120 -1.42 -2.74 -1.56
CA GLY A 120 -2.45 -3.01 -2.57
C GLY A 120 -1.88 -3.66 -3.85
N LEU A 121 -0.68 -3.27 -4.30
CA LEU A 121 -0.04 -3.92 -5.45
C LEU A 121 0.29 -5.38 -5.15
N GLU A 122 0.77 -5.65 -3.94
CA GLU A 122 1.16 -6.98 -3.49
C GLU A 122 -0.07 -7.88 -3.35
N ALA A 123 -1.17 -7.37 -2.81
CA ALA A 123 -2.44 -8.09 -2.71
C ALA A 123 -3.01 -8.47 -4.08
N VAL A 124 -2.96 -7.55 -5.06
CA VAL A 124 -3.35 -7.85 -6.45
C VAL A 124 -2.48 -8.96 -7.04
N LEU A 125 -1.16 -8.94 -6.81
CA LEU A 125 -0.26 -9.98 -7.32
C LEU A 125 -0.53 -11.35 -6.71
N LEU A 126 -0.91 -11.37 -5.43
CA LEU A 126 -1.41 -12.54 -4.70
C LEU A 126 -2.80 -12.99 -5.15
N GLY A 127 -3.42 -12.28 -6.10
CA GLY A 127 -4.69 -12.66 -6.73
C GLY A 127 -5.94 -12.12 -6.04
N LYS A 128 -5.81 -11.25 -5.04
CA LYS A 128 -6.95 -10.68 -4.31
C LYS A 128 -7.38 -9.35 -4.90
N ALA A 129 -8.68 -9.15 -5.05
CA ALA A 129 -9.22 -7.83 -5.39
C ALA A 129 -8.87 -6.82 -4.30
N VAL A 130 -8.54 -5.59 -4.74
CA VAL A 130 -8.20 -4.48 -3.85
C VAL A 130 -9.14 -3.32 -4.13
N LEU A 131 -9.85 -2.89 -3.09
CA LEU A 131 -10.68 -1.71 -3.09
C LEU A 131 -9.89 -0.53 -2.50
N CYS A 132 -9.59 0.44 -3.35
CA CYS A 132 -8.77 1.60 -3.04
C CYS A 132 -9.66 2.80 -2.73
N ALA A 133 -9.37 3.54 -1.67
CA ALA A 133 -10.13 4.73 -1.25
C ALA A 133 -9.39 6.05 -1.48
N GLY A 134 -8.08 6.02 -1.72
CA GLY A 134 -7.24 7.17 -2.01
C GLY A 134 -6.52 7.00 -3.35
N LYS A 135 -6.17 8.11 -3.99
CA LYS A 135 -5.34 8.10 -5.20
C LYS A 135 -3.93 7.66 -4.83
N ALA A 136 -3.40 6.69 -5.59
CA ALA A 136 -2.03 6.21 -5.46
C ALA A 136 -1.34 6.24 -6.82
N ARG A 137 -0.02 6.00 -6.86
CA ARG A 137 0.75 5.97 -8.12
C ARG A 137 0.20 4.94 -9.12
N PHE A 138 -0.38 3.86 -8.63
CA PHE A 138 -0.93 2.77 -9.46
C PHE A 138 -2.41 2.93 -9.82
N THR A 139 -3.16 3.87 -9.21
CA THR A 139 -4.60 4.06 -9.49
C THR A 139 -4.89 4.75 -10.83
N GLN A 140 -3.85 5.13 -11.57
CA GLN A 140 -3.95 5.62 -12.95
C GLN A 140 -4.12 4.48 -13.96
N TYR A 141 -3.88 3.24 -13.54
CA TYR A 141 -4.00 2.05 -14.36
C TYR A 141 -5.06 1.10 -13.78
N PRO A 142 -5.66 0.23 -14.60
CA PRO A 142 -6.56 -0.80 -14.11
C PRO A 142 -5.73 -1.89 -13.41
N ILE A 143 -5.43 -1.63 -12.13
CA ILE A 143 -4.66 -2.49 -11.22
C ILE A 143 -5.47 -2.78 -9.95
N VAL A 144 -6.26 -1.81 -9.50
CA VAL A 144 -7.15 -1.91 -8.33
C VAL A 144 -8.52 -1.38 -8.69
N PHE A 145 -9.53 -1.74 -7.90
CA PHE A 145 -10.83 -1.08 -7.95
C PHE A 145 -10.70 0.26 -7.26
N PHE A 146 -10.85 1.35 -8.02
CA PHE A 146 -10.77 2.72 -7.49
C PHE A 146 -12.01 3.52 -7.88
N PRO A 147 -13.12 3.36 -7.14
CA PRO A 147 -14.32 4.17 -7.31
C PRO A 147 -14.02 5.66 -7.11
N ARG A 148 -14.74 6.53 -7.81
CA ARG A 148 -14.43 7.97 -7.87
C ARG A 148 -15.22 8.81 -6.88
N THR A 149 -16.20 8.23 -6.19
CA THR A 149 -16.99 8.90 -5.15
C THR A 149 -17.15 7.99 -3.94
N ARG A 150 -17.55 8.57 -2.80
CA ARG A 150 -17.79 7.81 -1.55
C ARG A 150 -18.92 6.81 -1.71
N GLU A 151 -19.97 7.19 -2.41
CA GLU A 151 -21.15 6.37 -2.68
C GLU A 151 -20.75 5.16 -3.56
N ALA A 152 -19.96 5.40 -4.61
CA ALA A 152 -19.45 4.33 -5.46
C ALA A 152 -18.46 3.42 -4.73
N PHE A 153 -17.66 3.98 -3.80
CA PHE A 153 -16.81 3.18 -2.90
C PHE A 153 -17.64 2.25 -2.04
N ARG A 154 -18.67 2.79 -1.38
CA ARG A 154 -19.57 2.02 -0.54
C ARG A 154 -20.29 0.93 -1.34
N GLN A 155 -20.87 1.29 -2.48
CA GLN A 155 -21.53 0.32 -3.36
C GLN A 155 -20.59 -0.82 -3.77
N GLN A 156 -19.35 -0.50 -4.16
CA GLN A 156 -18.38 -1.53 -4.54
C GLN A 156 -18.01 -2.45 -3.36
N ALA A 157 -17.92 -1.90 -2.14
CA ALA A 157 -17.68 -2.69 -0.94
C ALA A 157 -18.85 -3.64 -0.65
N GLU A 158 -20.10 -3.16 -0.73
CA GLU A 158 -21.32 -3.96 -0.56
C GLU A 158 -21.40 -5.11 -1.58
N GLU A 159 -21.12 -4.82 -2.86
CA GLU A 159 -21.05 -5.82 -3.93
C GLU A 159 -20.01 -6.91 -3.60
N PHE A 160 -18.83 -6.51 -3.13
CA PHE A 160 -17.79 -7.48 -2.77
C PHE A 160 -18.13 -8.29 -1.54
N LEU A 161 -18.75 -7.68 -0.52
CA LEU A 161 -19.14 -8.34 0.73
C LEU A 161 -20.24 -9.39 0.52
N THR A 162 -21.20 -9.08 -0.35
CA THR A 162 -22.38 -9.92 -0.62
C THR A 162 -22.18 -10.93 -1.73
N ALA A 163 -21.16 -10.76 -2.58
CA ALA A 163 -20.82 -11.71 -3.62
C ALA A 163 -20.62 -13.14 -3.09
N ALA A 164 -21.09 -14.12 -3.87
CA ALA A 164 -20.92 -15.53 -3.55
C ALA A 164 -19.44 -15.94 -3.63
N GLY A 165 -19.07 -16.92 -2.79
CA GLY A 165 -17.69 -17.40 -2.66
C GLY A 165 -16.90 -16.73 -1.55
N ASP A 166 -15.76 -17.34 -1.26
CA ASP A 166 -14.89 -16.98 -0.12
C ASP A 166 -13.90 -15.87 -0.48
N GLU A 167 -13.72 -15.58 -1.78
CA GLU A 167 -12.83 -14.54 -2.27
C GLU A 167 -13.34 -13.83 -3.53
N ILE A 168 -12.90 -12.58 -3.69
CA ILE A 168 -13.06 -11.79 -4.90
C ILE A 168 -11.70 -11.79 -5.61
N PRO A 169 -11.57 -12.52 -6.73
CA PRO A 169 -10.30 -12.60 -7.44
C PRO A 169 -9.99 -11.26 -8.13
N ALA A 170 -8.71 -10.87 -8.10
CA ALA A 170 -8.24 -9.78 -8.94
C ALA A 170 -8.38 -10.17 -10.42
N PRO A 171 -8.97 -9.30 -11.28
CA PRO A 171 -8.99 -9.52 -12.72
C PRO A 171 -7.59 -9.81 -13.27
N GLU A 172 -7.47 -10.70 -14.25
CA GLU A 172 -6.17 -11.07 -14.83
C GLU A 172 -5.41 -9.84 -15.37
N ALA A 173 -6.16 -8.92 -16.01
CA ALA A 173 -5.61 -7.65 -16.48
C ALA A 173 -5.00 -6.82 -15.35
N PHE A 174 -5.61 -6.82 -14.16
CA PHE A 174 -5.09 -6.08 -13.00
C PHE A 174 -3.77 -6.68 -12.53
N ARG A 175 -3.69 -8.02 -12.45
CA ARG A 175 -2.45 -8.73 -12.09
C ARG A 175 -1.34 -8.47 -13.10
N ARG A 176 -1.65 -8.50 -14.40
CA ARG A 176 -0.69 -8.19 -15.47
C ARG A 176 -0.20 -6.76 -15.39
N ASN A 177 -1.10 -5.81 -15.15
CA ASN A 177 -0.75 -4.39 -15.04
C ASN A 177 0.07 -4.12 -13.77
N ALA A 178 -0.24 -4.76 -12.64
CA ALA A 178 0.58 -4.68 -11.42
C ALA A 178 2.02 -5.15 -11.68
N ARG A 179 2.19 -6.28 -12.38
CA ARG A 179 3.53 -6.79 -12.76
C ARG A 179 4.26 -5.79 -13.66
N ARG A 180 3.60 -5.26 -14.68
CA ARG A 180 4.20 -4.25 -15.60
C ARG A 180 4.58 -2.98 -14.85
N PHE A 181 3.69 -2.48 -13.99
CA PHE A 181 3.93 -1.30 -13.19
C PHE A 181 5.15 -1.47 -12.29
N LEU A 182 5.23 -2.57 -11.53
CA LEU A 182 6.39 -2.86 -10.68
C LEU A 182 7.67 -3.09 -11.49
N TYR A 183 7.58 -3.83 -12.61
CA TYR A 183 8.73 -4.05 -13.47
C TYR A 183 9.30 -2.71 -13.98
N TYR A 184 8.44 -1.83 -14.48
CA TYR A 184 8.86 -0.53 -14.97
C TYR A 184 9.41 0.33 -13.82
N GLN A 185 8.73 0.37 -12.68
CA GLN A 185 9.18 1.11 -11.51
C GLN A 185 10.57 0.66 -11.03
N LEU A 186 10.79 -0.65 -10.90
CA LEU A 186 12.00 -1.21 -10.31
C LEU A 186 13.18 -1.30 -11.28
N TYR A 187 12.92 -1.60 -12.55
CA TYR A 187 13.99 -1.90 -13.52
C TYR A 187 14.13 -0.87 -14.63
N LYS A 188 13.12 -0.02 -14.86
CA LYS A 188 13.15 0.98 -15.94
C LYS A 188 13.37 2.39 -15.45
N VAL A 189 12.76 2.81 -14.33
CA VAL A 189 12.87 4.20 -13.86
C VAL A 189 13.60 4.36 -12.52
N SER A 190 13.92 3.27 -11.82
CA SER A 190 14.83 3.32 -10.68
C SER A 190 16.27 3.25 -11.19
N LEU A 191 16.89 4.42 -11.38
CA LEU A 191 18.25 4.52 -11.89
C LEU A 191 19.24 3.98 -10.84
N PRO A 192 20.11 3.01 -11.18
CA PRO A 192 21.03 2.40 -10.23
C PRO A 192 22.19 3.34 -9.89
N PHE A 193 22.44 3.52 -8.59
CA PHE A 193 23.53 4.33 -8.04
C PHE A 193 24.49 3.52 -7.17
N ASP A 194 24.40 2.19 -7.19
CA ASP A 194 25.22 1.28 -6.39
C ASP A 194 26.72 1.42 -6.67
N ALA A 195 27.13 1.86 -7.86
CA ALA A 195 28.53 2.20 -8.15
C ALA A 195 29.05 3.38 -7.31
N PHE A 196 28.17 4.28 -6.84
CA PHE A 196 28.51 5.54 -6.18
C PHE A 196 28.05 5.61 -4.73
N LEU A 197 27.05 4.81 -4.36
CA LEU A 197 26.42 4.81 -3.04
C LEU A 197 26.58 3.43 -2.38
N GLU A 198 26.78 3.44 -1.07
CA GLU A 198 26.72 2.25 -0.22
C GLU A 198 25.84 2.49 1.00
N ASP A 199 25.23 1.41 1.49
CA ASP A 199 24.47 1.44 2.74
C ASP A 199 25.35 1.80 3.93
N ILE A 200 24.80 2.56 4.87
CA ILE A 200 25.42 2.80 6.17
C ILE A 200 24.99 1.66 7.12
N PRO A 201 25.89 0.75 7.54
CA PRO A 201 25.49 -0.46 8.29
C PRO A 201 24.73 -0.17 9.60
N SER A 202 25.03 0.95 10.26
CA SER A 202 24.37 1.38 11.51
C SER A 202 23.05 2.11 11.29
N GLN A 203 22.69 2.48 10.05
CA GLN A 203 21.53 3.30 9.73
C GLN A 203 20.76 2.70 8.55
N ARG A 204 19.91 1.71 8.82
CA ARG A 204 19.12 1.02 7.79
C ARG A 204 18.30 2.02 6.96
N GLY A 205 18.50 1.99 5.64
CA GLY A 205 17.83 2.86 4.67
C GLY A 205 18.54 4.19 4.41
N TYR A 206 19.68 4.45 5.05
CA TYR A 206 20.56 5.57 4.73
C TYR A 206 21.78 5.08 3.94
N VAL A 207 22.22 5.92 3.02
CA VAL A 207 23.35 5.66 2.13
C VAL A 207 24.40 6.75 2.27
N ARG A 208 25.65 6.41 1.98
CA ARG A 208 26.77 7.36 1.86
C ARG A 208 27.46 7.22 0.52
N LEU A 209 28.18 8.27 0.12
CA LEU A 209 29.03 8.24 -1.06
C LEU A 209 30.23 7.30 -0.84
N LYS A 210 30.49 6.47 -1.84
CA LYS A 210 31.74 5.72 -1.97
C LYS A 210 32.89 6.65 -2.37
N ALA A 211 34.12 6.23 -2.13
CA ALA A 211 35.27 6.85 -2.77
C ALA A 211 35.38 6.34 -4.23
N PHE A 212 35.33 7.25 -5.20
CA PHE A 212 35.50 6.93 -6.62
C PHE A 212 36.19 8.09 -7.37
N PRO A 213 36.95 7.82 -8.45
CA PRO A 213 37.53 8.86 -9.29
C PRO A 213 36.43 9.69 -9.98
N PRO A 214 36.50 11.04 -10.05
CA PRO A 214 35.46 11.85 -10.67
C PRO A 214 35.11 11.47 -12.11
N GLN A 215 36.05 10.89 -12.85
CA GLN A 215 35.85 10.44 -14.22
C GLN A 215 34.74 9.38 -14.33
N THR A 216 34.48 8.59 -13.28
CA THR A 216 33.41 7.57 -13.32
C THR A 216 32.00 8.18 -13.41
N LEU A 217 31.84 9.47 -13.11
CA LEU A 217 30.57 10.19 -13.28
C LEU A 217 30.30 10.60 -14.74
N LEU A 218 31.29 10.47 -15.62
CA LEU A 218 31.11 10.82 -17.02
C LEU A 218 30.15 9.82 -17.71
N PRO A 219 29.29 10.29 -18.63
CA PRO A 219 28.27 9.48 -19.31
C PRO A 219 28.86 8.38 -20.22
N GLU A 220 30.13 8.48 -20.59
CA GLU A 220 30.88 7.43 -21.29
C GLU A 220 31.18 6.24 -20.37
N HIS A 221 31.22 6.47 -19.05
CA HIS A 221 31.62 5.49 -18.03
C HIS A 221 30.46 4.98 -17.17
N SER A 222 29.29 5.61 -17.24
CA SER A 222 28.10 5.17 -16.50
C SER A 222 26.82 5.36 -17.31
N THR A 223 26.08 4.27 -17.52
CA THR A 223 24.76 4.28 -18.16
C THR A 223 23.79 5.16 -17.38
N THR A 224 23.78 5.07 -16.04
CA THR A 224 22.95 5.92 -15.16
C THR A 224 23.25 7.40 -15.40
N MET A 225 24.53 7.78 -15.43
CA MET A 225 24.92 9.19 -15.64
C MET A 225 24.57 9.69 -17.04
N ARG A 226 24.68 8.82 -18.05
CA ARG A 226 24.21 9.12 -19.42
C ARG A 226 22.71 9.37 -19.46
N VAL A 227 21.91 8.49 -18.86
CA VAL A 227 20.45 8.65 -18.79
C VAL A 227 20.07 9.96 -18.08
N LEU A 228 20.72 10.27 -16.96
CA LEU A 228 20.50 11.53 -16.23
C LEU A 228 20.87 12.75 -17.06
N ARG A 229 22.07 12.77 -17.65
CA ARG A 229 22.54 13.87 -18.49
C ARG A 229 21.59 14.12 -19.64
N ASP A 230 21.29 13.09 -20.42
CA ASP A 230 20.42 13.21 -21.58
C ASP A 230 19.00 13.61 -21.18
N GLY A 231 18.50 13.12 -20.05
CA GLY A 231 17.20 13.54 -19.54
C GLY A 231 17.15 15.01 -19.10
N ILE A 232 18.20 15.51 -18.48
CA ILE A 232 18.29 16.90 -18.01
C ILE A 232 18.57 17.87 -19.17
N LEU A 233 19.53 17.56 -20.03
CA LEU A 233 20.02 18.46 -21.07
C LEU A 233 19.22 18.39 -22.37
N GLU A 234 18.69 17.21 -22.71
CA GLU A 234 18.02 16.96 -23.99
C GLU A 234 16.53 16.62 -23.82
N GLY A 235 16.03 16.55 -22.59
CA GLY A 235 14.64 16.20 -22.31
C GLY A 235 14.28 14.75 -22.65
N LYS A 236 15.27 13.84 -22.75
CA LYS A 236 15.01 12.42 -22.99
C LYS A 236 14.32 11.76 -21.77
N PRO A 237 13.57 10.66 -21.96
CA PRO A 237 13.01 9.91 -20.85
C PRO A 237 14.10 9.41 -19.88
N LEU A 238 13.88 9.55 -18.56
CA LEU A 238 14.73 8.98 -17.51
C LEU A 238 14.46 7.48 -17.34
N VAL A 239 14.81 6.72 -18.38
CA VAL A 239 14.51 5.30 -18.50
C VAL A 239 15.78 4.52 -18.81
N MET A 240 16.03 3.47 -18.04
CA MET A 240 17.13 2.54 -18.28
C MET A 240 16.93 1.83 -19.62
N PRO A 241 17.99 1.77 -20.47
CA PRO A 241 17.94 1.01 -21.71
C PRO A 241 17.68 -0.47 -21.41
N GLU A 242 17.14 -1.20 -22.39
CA GLU A 242 17.12 -2.66 -22.33
C GLU A 242 18.55 -3.19 -22.39
N GLU A 243 18.89 -4.10 -21.49
CA GLU A 243 20.10 -4.91 -21.64
C GLU A 243 19.91 -5.74 -22.92
N VAL A 244 20.80 -5.53 -23.89
CA VAL A 244 20.85 -6.28 -25.16
C VAL A 244 21.52 -7.62 -24.93
#